data_AF-A0A427WQB4-F1
#
_entry.id   AF-A0A427WQB4-F1
#
_cell.length_a   1.000
_cell.length_b   1.000
_cell.length_c   1.000
_cell.angle_alpha   90.00
_cell.angle_beta   90.00
_cell.angle_gamma   90.00
#
_symmetry.space_group_name_H-M   'P 1'
#
loop_
_entity.id
_entity.type
_entity.pdbx_description
1 polymer ?
#
loop_
_entity_poly.entity_id
_entity_poly.type
_entity_poly.pdbx_seq_one_letter_code
_entity_poly.pdbx_strand_id
1 'polypeptide(L)'
;MISSRLRRALAAAVLMAAAPASHAWTRISCELGGTVTNLPVQMRQYRIDGTEITQLMFKLKVRSADIPEGARADTDCREFVDRELDVVLDGAGTGAVRKGMPVKMRYRYDDSLGQAQATHFELER
;
A
#
# COMPACT_ATOMS: atom_id res chain seq x y z
N MET A 1 8.05 31.11 -51.24
CA MET A 1 7.25 29.87 -51.21
C MET A 1 7.86 28.93 -50.17
N ILE A 2 7.28 28.89 -48.97
CA ILE A 2 7.77 28.01 -47.89
C ILE A 2 7.35 26.58 -48.24
N SER A 3 8.36 25.74 -48.49
CA SER A 3 8.25 24.36 -48.93
C SER A 3 7.27 23.55 -48.10
N SER A 4 6.35 22.85 -48.76
CA SER A 4 5.35 21.94 -48.17
C SER A 4 5.96 20.82 -47.33
N ARG A 5 7.27 20.56 -47.46
CA ARG A 5 8.01 19.58 -46.66
C ARG A 5 8.29 20.05 -45.23
N LEU A 6 8.40 21.37 -44.98
CA LEU A 6 8.63 21.89 -43.62
C LEU A 6 7.37 21.75 -42.73
N ARG A 7 6.17 21.90 -43.30
CA ARG A 7 4.91 21.78 -42.55
C ARG A 7 4.60 20.36 -42.07
N ARG A 8 5.07 19.32 -42.78
CA ARG A 8 4.86 17.92 -42.38
C ARG A 8 5.77 17.46 -41.24
N ALA A 9 6.96 18.04 -41.11
CA ALA A 9 7.88 17.71 -40.01
C ALA A 9 7.37 18.25 -38.65
N LEU A 10 6.73 19.42 -38.65
CA LEU A 10 6.15 20.02 -37.43
C LEU A 10 4.90 19.30 -36.92
N ALA A 11 4.12 18.64 -37.79
CA ALA A 11 2.94 17.89 -37.37
C ALA A 11 3.29 16.57 -36.64
N ALA A 12 4.45 15.97 -36.94
CA ALA A 12 4.88 14.73 -36.29
C ALA A 12 5.44 14.96 -34.87
N ALA A 13 6.03 16.12 -34.61
CA ALA A 13 6.60 16.45 -33.29
C ALA A 13 5.52 16.75 -32.22
N VAL A 14 4.32 17.14 -32.62
CA VAL A 14 3.21 17.45 -31.70
C VAL A 14 2.51 16.18 -31.18
N LEU A 15 2.57 15.06 -31.92
CA LEU A 15 1.90 13.81 -31.54
C LEU A 15 2.66 12.97 -30.49
N MET A 16 3.95 13.23 -30.28
CA MET A 16 4.77 12.51 -29.29
C MET A 16 4.70 13.12 -27.88
N ALA A 17 4.13 14.32 -27.72
CA ALA A 17 3.99 14.99 -26.41
C ALA A 17 2.68 14.62 -25.68
N ALA A 18 1.80 13.83 -26.32
CA ALA A 18 0.50 13.42 -25.79
C ALA A 18 0.46 11.94 -25.39
N ALA A 19 1.60 11.24 -25.36
CA ALA A 19 1.67 10.02 -24.57
C ALA A 19 1.66 10.48 -23.11
N PRO A 20 0.60 10.21 -22.31
CA PRO A 20 0.74 10.38 -20.88
C PRO A 20 1.98 9.59 -20.49
N ALA A 21 2.91 10.21 -19.77
CA ALA A 21 3.88 9.44 -19.03
C ALA A 21 3.06 8.41 -18.27
N SER A 22 3.11 7.14 -18.70
CA SER A 22 2.50 6.04 -18.01
C SER A 22 3.29 5.91 -16.73
N HIS A 23 2.97 6.75 -15.75
CA HIS A 23 3.37 6.59 -14.37
C HIS A 23 2.78 5.25 -13.99
N ALA A 24 3.60 4.20 -14.09
CA ALA A 24 3.25 2.89 -13.60
C ALA A 24 3.21 3.04 -12.08
N TRP A 25 2.03 3.32 -11.57
CA TRP A 25 1.80 3.33 -10.14
C TRP A 25 1.89 1.89 -9.65
N THR A 26 2.78 1.67 -8.69
CA THR A 26 3.00 0.36 -8.10
C THR A 26 1.84 0.06 -7.18
N ARG A 27 1.03 -0.93 -7.55
CA ARG A 27 -0.05 -1.43 -6.68
C ARG A 27 0.29 -2.83 -6.20
N ILE A 28 0.44 -2.96 -4.88
CA ILE A 28 0.68 -4.24 -4.23
C ILE A 28 -0.55 -4.57 -3.40
N SER A 29 -1.03 -5.81 -3.50
CA SER A 29 -2.10 -6.32 -2.66
C SER A 29 -1.71 -7.74 -2.27
N CYS A 30 -1.43 -7.96 -0.99
CA CYS A 30 -1.00 -9.26 -0.47
C CYS A 30 -1.86 -9.68 0.72
N GLU A 31 -2.17 -10.96 0.82
CA GLU A 31 -2.67 -11.61 2.04
C GLU A 31 -1.46 -12.05 2.86
N LEU A 32 -1.30 -11.51 4.05
CA LEU A 32 -0.19 -11.81 4.95
C LEU A 32 -0.72 -12.62 6.14
N GLY A 33 -0.10 -13.77 6.39
CA GLY A 33 -0.31 -14.57 7.60
C GLY A 33 0.94 -14.56 8.47
N GLY A 34 0.80 -14.37 9.78
CA GLY A 34 1.94 -14.28 10.67
C GLY A 34 1.61 -14.30 12.15
N THR A 35 2.61 -14.00 12.98
CA THR A 35 2.47 -13.95 14.44
C THR A 35 2.91 -12.60 14.97
N VAL A 36 2.13 -12.02 15.88
CA VAL A 36 2.46 -10.74 16.53
C VAL A 36 3.65 -10.94 17.48
N THR A 37 4.74 -10.19 17.31
CA THR A 37 5.99 -10.42 18.07
C THR A 37 6.16 -9.54 19.31
N ASN A 38 5.51 -8.37 19.36
CA ASN A 38 5.57 -7.44 20.49
C ASN A 38 4.20 -7.20 21.13
N LEU A 39 4.20 -6.48 22.26
CA LEU A 39 2.96 -6.00 22.86
C LEU A 39 2.38 -4.87 21.98
N PRO A 40 1.12 -4.98 21.52
CA PRO A 40 0.49 -3.92 20.75
C PRO A 40 0.38 -2.62 21.53
N VAL A 41 0.63 -1.50 20.87
CA VAL A 41 0.54 -0.14 21.43
C VAL A 41 -0.62 0.58 20.75
N GLN A 42 -1.55 1.11 21.53
CA GLN A 42 -2.62 1.95 21.01
C GLN A 42 -2.25 3.43 21.17
N MET A 43 -2.32 4.17 20.07
CA MET A 43 -2.21 5.62 20.05
C MET A 43 -3.59 6.22 19.78
N ARG A 44 -3.91 7.29 20.50
CA ARG A 44 -5.12 8.09 20.28
C ARG A 44 -4.72 9.52 20.04
N GLN A 45 -5.24 10.10 18.96
CA GLN A 45 -5.03 11.49 18.58
C GLN A 45 -6.38 12.14 18.37
N TYR A 46 -6.46 13.45 18.58
CA TYR A 46 -7.66 14.23 18.31
C TYR A 46 -7.33 15.29 17.27
N ARG A 47 -8.15 15.34 16.22
CA ARG A 47 -8.11 16.43 15.25
C ARG A 47 -8.62 17.73 15.88
N ILE A 48 -8.36 18.84 15.20
CA ILE A 48 -8.84 20.17 15.62
C ILE A 48 -10.38 20.22 15.68
N ASP A 49 -11.05 19.42 14.86
CA ASP A 49 -12.52 19.27 14.84
C ASP A 49 -13.06 18.33 15.93
N GLY A 50 -12.20 17.78 16.81
CA GLY A 50 -12.58 16.85 17.87
C GLY A 50 -12.70 15.39 17.43
N THR A 51 -12.46 15.06 16.15
CA THR A 51 -12.49 13.68 15.67
C THR A 51 -11.36 12.86 16.31
N GLU A 52 -11.73 11.75 16.97
CA GLU A 52 -10.76 10.80 17.52
C GLU A 52 -10.18 9.92 16.40
N ILE A 53 -8.85 9.89 16.31
CA ILE A 53 -8.08 8.95 15.50
C ILE A 53 -7.46 7.95 16.44
N THR A 54 -7.83 6.68 16.29
CA THR A 54 -7.22 5.58 17.04
C THR A 54 -6.36 4.76 16.10
N GLN A 55 -5.11 4.48 16.49
CA GLN A 55 -4.20 3.61 15.75
C GLN A 55 -3.67 2.52 16.68
N LEU A 56 -3.62 1.29 16.18
CA LEU A 56 -3.02 0.16 16.88
C LEU A 56 -1.74 -0.27 16.16
N MET A 57 -0.62 -0.20 16.87
CA MET A 57 0.72 -0.43 16.34
C MET A 57 1.30 -1.71 16.92
N PHE A 58 1.85 -2.58 16.07
CA PHE A 58 2.52 -3.81 16.50
C PHE A 58 3.47 -4.33 15.41
N LYS A 59 4.27 -5.33 15.77
CA LYS A 59 5.19 -6.02 14.87
C LYS A 59 4.62 -7.39 14.49
N LEU A 60 4.64 -7.70 13.20
CA LEU A 60 4.22 -8.98 12.65
C LEU A 60 5.41 -9.74 12.07
N LYS A 61 5.67 -10.95 12.55
CA LYS A 61 6.54 -11.90 11.85
C LYS A 61 5.72 -12.66 10.81
N VAL A 62 5.95 -12.36 9.53
CA VAL A 62 5.23 -12.98 8.42
C VAL A 62 5.71 -14.41 8.21
N ARG A 63 4.76 -15.32 8.02
CA ARG A 63 4.97 -16.76 7.79
C ARG A 63 4.38 -17.24 6.46
N SER A 64 3.33 -16.59 5.98
CA SER A 64 2.75 -16.81 4.66
C SER A 64 2.44 -15.48 4.02
N ALA A 65 2.59 -15.41 2.70
CA ALA A 65 2.24 -14.22 1.93
C ALA A 65 1.81 -14.66 0.53
N ASP A 66 0.59 -14.31 0.15
CA ASP A 66 -0.04 -14.74 -1.09
C ASP A 66 -0.69 -13.55 -1.81
N ILE A 67 -0.84 -13.66 -3.13
CA ILE A 67 -1.63 -12.70 -3.90
C ILE A 67 -3.10 -13.13 -3.76
N PRO A 68 -4.00 -12.22 -3.36
CA PRO A 68 -5.43 -12.51 -3.29
C PRO A 68 -6.00 -13.02 -4.61
N GLU A 69 -7.04 -13.84 -4.54
CA GLU A 69 -7.79 -14.21 -5.74
C GLU A 69 -8.37 -12.95 -6.42
N GLY A 70 -8.11 -12.81 -7.72
CA GLY A 70 -8.58 -11.68 -8.53
C GLY A 70 -7.83 -10.35 -8.29
N ALA A 71 -6.84 -10.29 -7.40
CA ALA A 71 -6.01 -9.11 -7.23
C ALA A 71 -4.79 -9.13 -8.16
N ARG A 72 -4.32 -7.94 -8.50
CA ARG A 72 -3.02 -7.72 -9.14
C ARG A 72 -2.03 -7.22 -8.08
N ALA A 73 -0.88 -7.85 -8.01
CA ALA A 73 0.28 -7.34 -7.29
C ALA A 73 1.39 -7.13 -8.32
N ASP A 74 1.92 -5.92 -8.40
CA ASP A 74 3.06 -5.62 -9.28
C ASP A 74 4.39 -6.15 -8.70
N THR A 75 4.36 -6.77 -7.51
CA THR A 75 5.52 -7.35 -6.80
C THR A 75 5.16 -8.74 -6.24
N ASP A 76 6.14 -9.63 -6.12
CA ASP A 76 5.97 -10.95 -5.52
C ASP A 76 5.73 -10.83 -4.00
N CYS A 77 4.54 -11.20 -3.54
CA CYS A 77 4.19 -11.19 -2.12
C CYS A 77 5.10 -12.10 -1.28
N ARG A 78 5.77 -13.10 -1.87
CA ARG A 78 6.68 -13.99 -1.14
C ARG A 78 7.89 -13.27 -0.56
N GLU A 79 8.22 -12.07 -1.05
CA GLU A 79 9.26 -11.22 -0.46
C GLU A 79 8.94 -10.81 0.98
N PHE A 80 7.67 -10.85 1.40
CA PHE A 80 7.29 -10.58 2.78
C PHE A 80 7.54 -11.75 3.73
N VAL A 81 7.69 -12.98 3.23
CA VAL A 81 7.87 -14.17 4.07
C VAL A 81 9.16 -14.05 4.88
N ASP A 82 9.09 -14.43 6.16
CA ASP A 82 10.16 -14.31 7.14
C ASP A 82 10.65 -12.87 7.42
N ARG A 83 9.96 -11.84 6.92
CA ARG A 83 10.19 -10.45 7.34
C ARG A 83 9.41 -10.14 8.61
N GLU A 84 9.92 -9.17 9.37
CA GLU A 84 9.16 -8.51 10.42
C GLU A 84 8.65 -7.18 9.88
N LEU A 85 7.34 -6.94 9.98
CA LEU A 85 6.69 -5.73 9.51
C LEU A 85 6.18 -4.92 10.70
N ASP A 86 6.38 -3.61 10.66
CA ASP A 86 5.70 -2.68 11.55
C ASP A 86 4.30 -2.41 10.97
N VAL A 87 3.28 -2.85 11.69
CA VAL A 87 1.87 -2.78 11.29
C VAL A 87 1.19 -1.66 12.08
N VAL A 88 0.42 -0.84 11.35
CA VAL A 88 -0.46 0.17 11.92
C VAL A 88 -1.87 -0.11 11.41
N LEU A 89 -2.80 -0.35 12.34
CA LEU A 89 -4.22 -0.53 12.04
C LEU A 89 -4.99 0.71 12.49
N ASP A 90 -5.73 1.30 11.57
CA ASP A 90 -6.62 2.42 11.87
C ASP A 90 -7.93 1.92 12.48
N GLY A 91 -8.40 2.59 13.55
CA GLY A 91 -9.67 2.28 14.22
C GLY A 91 -9.70 0.97 15.02
N ALA A 92 -8.58 0.26 15.14
CA ALA A 92 -8.52 -1.00 15.89
C ALA A 92 -8.37 -0.78 17.41
N GLY A 93 -9.16 -1.51 18.19
CA GLY A 93 -9.10 -1.50 19.65
C GLY A 93 -7.94 -2.34 20.22
N THR A 94 -7.53 -2.07 21.46
CA THR A 94 -6.47 -2.81 22.19
C THR A 94 -6.71 -4.31 22.30
N GLY A 95 -7.95 -4.77 22.15
CA GLY A 95 -8.31 -6.19 22.17
C GLY A 95 -8.20 -6.90 20.82
N ALA A 96 -7.96 -6.18 19.71
CA ALA A 96 -7.98 -6.75 18.36
C ALA A 96 -6.82 -7.70 18.09
N VAL A 97 -5.65 -7.44 18.68
CA VAL A 97 -4.46 -8.30 18.58
C VAL A 97 -3.75 -8.40 19.93
N ARG A 98 -2.95 -9.46 20.12
CA ARG A 98 -2.12 -9.68 21.32
C ARG A 98 -0.76 -10.25 20.93
N LYS A 99 0.27 -10.03 21.74
CA LYS A 99 1.59 -10.68 21.53
C LYS A 99 1.42 -12.20 21.47
N GLY A 100 2.04 -12.83 20.47
CA GLY A 100 1.97 -14.27 20.21
C GLY A 100 0.71 -14.72 19.45
N MET A 101 -0.24 -13.82 19.18
CA MET A 101 -1.45 -14.15 18.43
C MET A 101 -1.10 -14.39 16.95
N PRO A 102 -1.54 -15.51 16.35
CA PRO A 102 -1.53 -15.67 14.91
C PRO A 102 -2.61 -14.77 14.30
N VAL A 103 -2.26 -14.03 13.25
CA VAL A 103 -3.17 -13.12 12.56
C VAL A 103 -3.03 -13.26 11.05
N LYS A 104 -4.13 -13.02 10.34
CA LYS A 104 -4.16 -12.82 8.89
C LYS A 104 -4.57 -11.38 8.60
N MET A 105 -3.97 -10.78 7.60
CA MET A 105 -4.23 -9.39 7.23
C MET A 105 -4.05 -9.13 5.75
N ARG A 106 -4.79 -8.15 5.24
CA ARG A 106 -4.58 -7.58 3.92
C ARG A 106 -3.54 -6.48 4.00
N TYR A 107 -2.49 -6.59 3.22
CA TYR A 107 -1.53 -5.52 2.96
C TYR A 107 -1.85 -4.89 1.60
N ARG A 108 -1.92 -3.57 1.55
CA ARG A 108 -2.09 -2.80 0.32
C ARG A 108 -1.04 -1.72 0.24
N TYR A 109 -0.37 -1.64 -0.91
CA TYR A 109 0.49 -0.54 -1.28
C TYR A 109 -0.04 0.16 -2.53
N ASP A 110 -0.13 1.48 -2.51
CA ASP A 110 -0.53 2.29 -3.67
C ASP A 110 0.28 3.60 -3.68
N ASP A 111 1.31 3.68 -4.53
CA ASP A 111 2.19 4.85 -4.59
C ASP A 111 1.51 6.11 -5.19
N SER A 112 0.33 5.96 -5.82
CA SER A 112 -0.44 7.08 -6.36
C SER A 112 -1.06 7.96 -5.26
N LEU A 113 -1.22 7.41 -4.05
CA LEU A 113 -1.84 8.10 -2.90
C LEU A 113 -0.85 8.97 -2.11
N GLY A 114 0.43 9.01 -2.54
CA GLY A 114 1.51 9.71 -1.84
C GLY A 114 2.03 8.93 -0.62
N GLN A 115 3.27 9.23 -0.20
CA GLN A 115 4.02 8.42 0.78
C GLN A 115 3.28 8.18 2.10
N ALA A 116 2.49 9.15 2.57
CA ALA A 116 1.81 9.05 3.87
C ALA A 116 0.62 8.08 3.88
N GLN A 117 0.01 7.80 2.72
CA GLN A 117 -1.15 6.90 2.58
C GLN A 117 -0.84 5.67 1.74
N ALA A 118 0.42 5.53 1.32
CA ALA A 118 0.80 4.48 0.40
C ALA A 118 0.64 3.09 1.00
N THR A 119 0.71 2.92 2.33
CA THR A 119 0.61 1.60 2.98
C THR A 119 -0.64 1.49 3.85
N HIS A 120 -1.42 0.42 3.65
CA HIS A 120 -2.61 0.13 4.45
C HIS A 120 -2.63 -1.34 4.88
N PHE A 121 -3.03 -1.58 6.14
CA PHE A 121 -3.19 -2.90 6.71
C PHE A 121 -4.61 -3.07 7.24
N GLU A 122 -5.24 -4.20 6.93
CA GLU A 122 -6.57 -4.55 7.41
C GLU A 122 -6.55 -5.96 7.99
N LEU A 123 -7.10 -6.16 9.19
CA LEU A 123 -7.26 -7.51 9.74
C LEU A 123 -8.31 -8.27 8.95
N GLU A 124 -7.97 -9.50 8.57
CA GLU A 124 -8.94 -10.44 8.02
C GLU A 124 -9.69 -11.07 9.19
N ARG A 125 -11.03 -10.99 9.13
CA ARG A 125 -11.92 -11.49 10.19
C ARG A 125 -12.10 -13.00 10.12
#